data_AF-A0A1U9NGP9-F1
#
_entry.id   AF-A0A1U9NGP9-F1
#
_cell.length_a   1.000
_cell.length_b   1.000
_cell.length_c   1.000
_cell.angle_alpha   90.00
_cell.angle_beta   90.00
_cell.angle_gamma   90.00
#
_symmetry.space_group_name_H-M   'P 1'
#
loop_
_entity.id
_entity.type
_entity.pdbx_description
1 polymer ?
#
loop_
_entity_poly.entity_id
_entity_poly.type
_entity_poly.pdbx_seq_one_letter_code
_entity_poly.pdbx_strand_id
1 'polypeptide(L)'
;MANAMIELPFYVSRAGEPLEGAAAGMSFLNLMTVGGVDKSGSQPMIEEIGGGWYKFNVAYGTAPFDEGDLVGVIDADAGGSLGLCLEERYIPVEARLDYYALNRLVCRMSQDKLNGDMVLKNLDGEGMLMLKIVEGESQVERLPEVV
;
A
#
# COMPACT_ATOMS: atom_id res chain seq x y z
N MET A 1 -6.28 15.55 10.98
CA MET A 1 -5.87 15.09 9.63
C MET A 1 -6.60 13.77 9.41
N ALA A 2 -7.33 13.60 8.31
CA ALA A 2 -8.00 12.33 8.04
C ALA A 2 -6.95 11.26 7.76
N ASN A 3 -7.01 10.13 8.47
CA ASN A 3 -6.07 9.03 8.26
C ASN A 3 -6.23 8.53 6.82
N ALA A 4 -5.15 8.63 6.03
CA ALA A 4 -5.20 8.27 4.64
C ALA A 4 -5.14 6.74 4.52
N MET A 5 -6.22 6.16 4.00
CA MET A 5 -6.30 4.73 3.69
C MET A 5 -5.11 4.31 2.81
N ILE A 6 -4.54 3.14 3.11
CA ILE A 6 -3.44 2.51 2.40
C ILE A 6 -4.04 1.32 1.65
N GLU A 7 -3.90 1.33 0.34
CA GLU A 7 -4.33 0.22 -0.53
C GLU A 7 -3.13 -0.70 -0.77
N LEU A 8 -3.31 -1.99 -0.48
CA LEU A 8 -2.27 -3.01 -0.63
C LEU A 8 -2.70 -4.00 -1.71
N PRO A 9 -2.19 -3.86 -2.95
CA PRO A 9 -2.53 -4.76 -4.04
C PRO A 9 -1.76 -6.07 -3.95
N PHE A 10 -2.39 -7.15 -4.36
CA PHE A 10 -1.76 -8.46 -4.54
C PHE A 10 -2.37 -9.17 -5.75
N TYR A 11 -1.62 -10.11 -6.32
CA TYR A 11 -2.02 -10.83 -7.52
C TYR A 11 -2.25 -12.31 -7.21
N VAL A 12 -3.33 -12.85 -7.76
CA VAL A 12 -3.66 -14.27 -7.66
C VAL A 12 -3.86 -14.82 -9.07
N SER A 13 -3.16 -15.91 -9.35
CA SER A 13 -3.30 -16.65 -10.60
C SER A 13 -3.45 -18.13 -10.33
N ARG A 14 -4.11 -18.80 -11.26
CA ARG A 14 -4.20 -20.25 -11.30
C ARG A 14 -3.54 -20.76 -12.57
N ALA A 15 -2.48 -21.56 -12.43
CA ALA A 15 -1.68 -22.03 -13.55
C ALA A 15 -1.17 -20.90 -14.46
N GLY A 16 -0.87 -19.74 -13.88
CA GLY A 16 -0.41 -18.55 -14.59
C GLY A 16 -1.49 -17.66 -15.21
N GLU A 17 -2.75 -18.08 -15.19
CA GLU A 17 -3.87 -17.28 -15.70
C GLU A 17 -4.54 -16.44 -14.59
N PRO A 18 -5.02 -15.22 -14.90
CA PRO A 18 -5.77 -14.41 -13.96
C PRO A 18 -6.96 -15.15 -13.36
N LEU A 19 -7.07 -15.13 -12.04
CA LEU A 19 -8.24 -15.66 -11.35
C LEU A 19 -9.21 -14.52 -11.08
N GLU A 20 -10.29 -14.42 -11.86
CA GLU A 20 -11.32 -13.37 -11.71
C GLU A 20 -12.50 -13.84 -10.85
N GLY A 21 -13.14 -12.91 -10.15
CA GLY A 21 -14.37 -13.16 -9.36
C GLY A 21 -14.16 -13.94 -8.08
N ALA A 22 -12.92 -14.12 -7.61
CA ALA A 22 -12.60 -15.02 -6.50
C ALA A 22 -12.53 -14.34 -5.13
N ALA A 23 -12.72 -13.02 -5.03
CA ALA A 23 -12.57 -12.26 -3.78
C ALA A 23 -13.38 -12.85 -2.60
N ALA A 24 -14.61 -13.30 -2.86
CA ALA A 24 -15.48 -13.88 -1.84
C ALA A 24 -15.00 -15.25 -1.30
N GLY A 25 -14.10 -15.93 -2.02
CA GLY A 25 -13.48 -17.19 -1.61
C GLY A 25 -12.14 -17.01 -0.89
N MET A 26 -11.67 -15.78 -0.73
CA MET A 26 -10.41 -15.45 -0.07
C MET A 26 -10.64 -15.03 1.39
N SER A 27 -9.69 -15.36 2.26
CA SER A 27 -9.72 -14.89 3.65
C SER A 27 -8.33 -14.79 4.25
N PHE A 28 -8.16 -14.00 5.31
CA PHE A 28 -6.93 -14.04 6.09
C PHE A 28 -6.94 -15.29 6.96
N LEU A 29 -5.94 -16.15 6.77
CA LEU A 29 -5.69 -17.28 7.66
C LEU A 29 -5.17 -16.78 9.01
N ASN A 30 -4.33 -15.74 8.98
CA ASN A 30 -3.88 -15.00 10.14
C ASN A 30 -3.61 -13.54 9.77
N LEU A 31 -3.77 -12.66 10.75
CA LEU A 31 -3.36 -11.27 10.67
C LEU A 31 -2.93 -10.80 12.05
N MET A 32 -1.68 -10.39 12.18
CA MET A 32 -1.09 -9.98 13.46
C MET A 32 -0.28 -8.71 13.30
N THR A 33 -0.10 -7.95 14.38
CA THR A 33 0.96 -6.94 14.42
C THR A 33 2.32 -7.63 14.49
N VAL A 34 3.40 -6.94 14.09
CA VAL A 34 4.78 -7.45 14.27
C VAL A 34 5.09 -7.72 15.75
N GLY A 35 4.41 -7.05 16.68
CA GLY A 35 4.47 -7.30 18.13
C GLY A 35 3.71 -8.56 18.61
N GLY A 36 3.04 -9.30 17.71
CA GLY A 36 2.33 -10.53 18.02
C GLY A 36 0.88 -10.34 18.50
N VAL A 37 0.29 -9.16 18.34
CA VAL A 37 -1.12 -8.93 18.68
C VAL A 37 -2.00 -9.46 17.55
N ASP A 38 -2.94 -10.35 17.88
CA ASP A 38 -3.90 -10.88 16.91
C ASP A 38 -4.92 -9.81 16.47
N LYS A 39 -5.05 -9.64 15.15
CA LYS A 39 -6.00 -8.74 14.50
C LYS A 39 -6.93 -9.50 13.54
N SER A 40 -6.94 -10.84 13.57
CA SER A 40 -7.72 -11.69 12.66
C SER A 40 -9.23 -11.45 12.78
N GLY A 41 -9.73 -11.14 13.98
CA GLY A 41 -11.13 -10.75 14.21
C GLY A 41 -11.54 -9.40 13.60
N SER A 42 -10.59 -8.66 13.03
CA SER A 42 -10.84 -7.37 12.38
C SER A 42 -10.15 -7.29 11.02
N GLN A 43 -9.97 -8.43 10.37
CA GLN A 43 -9.37 -8.52 9.04
C GLN A 43 -10.05 -7.58 8.04
N PRO A 44 -9.28 -6.90 7.17
CA PRO A 44 -9.86 -6.03 6.16
C PRO A 44 -10.56 -6.85 5.08
N MET A 45 -11.51 -6.21 4.40
CA MET A 45 -12.16 -6.81 3.23
C MET A 45 -11.18 -6.91 2.06
N ILE A 46 -11.22 -8.04 1.36
CA ILE A 46 -10.52 -8.24 0.09
C ILE A 46 -11.47 -7.84 -1.04
N GLU A 47 -10.97 -6.98 -1.94
CA GLU A 47 -11.70 -6.47 -3.10
C GLU A 47 -10.94 -6.83 -4.37
N GLU A 48 -11.67 -7.19 -5.42
CA GLU A 48 -11.08 -7.40 -6.75
C GLU A 48 -10.97 -6.06 -7.49
N ILE A 49 -9.83 -5.85 -8.14
CA ILE A 49 -9.58 -4.66 -8.99
C ILE A 49 -9.41 -5.02 -10.48
N GLY A 50 -9.58 -6.30 -10.81
CA GLY A 50 -9.66 -6.82 -12.18
C GLY A 50 -8.39 -7.51 -12.65
N GLY A 51 -8.53 -8.44 -13.61
CA GLY A 51 -7.42 -9.14 -14.25
C GLY A 51 -6.55 -9.92 -13.26
N GLY A 52 -7.16 -10.57 -12.25
CA GLY A 52 -6.45 -11.37 -11.24
C GLY A 52 -5.79 -10.55 -10.12
N TRP A 53 -5.95 -9.22 -10.15
CA TRP A 53 -5.50 -8.34 -9.08
C TRP A 53 -6.59 -8.11 -8.04
N TYR A 54 -6.14 -8.10 -6.79
CA TYR A 54 -6.94 -7.89 -5.60
C TYR A 54 -6.28 -6.84 -4.73
N LYS A 55 -7.04 -6.27 -3.79
CA LYS A 55 -6.52 -5.37 -2.78
C LYS A 55 -7.22 -5.59 -1.46
N PHE A 56 -6.56 -5.15 -0.40
CA PHE A 56 -7.21 -4.86 0.87
C PHE A 56 -6.74 -3.51 1.38
N ASN A 57 -7.56 -2.90 2.23
CA ASN A 57 -7.35 -1.54 2.69
C ASN A 57 -7.15 -1.50 4.21
N VAL A 58 -6.15 -0.76 4.65
CA VAL A 58 -5.86 -0.53 6.07
C VAL A 58 -5.58 0.95 6.28
N ALA A 59 -5.91 1.47 7.45
CA ALA A 59 -5.65 2.86 7.80
C ALA A 59 -4.84 2.91 9.09
N TYR A 60 -3.66 3.52 9.00
CA TYR A 60 -2.82 3.77 10.17
C TYR A 60 -3.50 4.78 11.10
N GLY A 61 -3.35 4.57 12.41
CA GLY A 61 -3.90 5.46 13.44
C GLY A 61 -5.41 5.37 13.61
N THR A 62 -6.05 4.34 13.05
CA THR A 62 -7.44 3.98 13.38
C THR A 62 -7.48 2.55 13.90
N ALA A 63 -8.22 2.32 14.98
CA ALA A 63 -8.55 0.97 15.42
C ALA A 63 -9.19 0.18 14.25
N PRO A 64 -8.82 -1.09 14.06
CA PRO A 64 -7.95 -1.93 14.88
C PRO A 64 -6.44 -1.85 14.52
N PHE A 65 -6.06 -1.03 13.53
CA PHE A 65 -4.73 -0.99 12.90
C PHE A 65 -3.91 0.24 13.32
N ASP A 66 -4.02 0.59 14.60
CA ASP A 66 -3.41 1.74 15.25
C ASP A 66 -2.06 1.44 15.92
N GLU A 67 -1.55 0.21 15.79
CA GLU A 67 -0.42 -0.31 16.60
C GLU A 67 0.70 -0.96 15.76
N GLY A 68 1.19 -0.25 14.75
CA GLY A 68 2.38 -0.64 13.98
C GLY A 68 2.12 -1.62 12.83
N ASP A 69 3.21 -2.13 12.26
CA ASP A 69 3.20 -2.95 11.05
C ASP A 69 2.41 -4.26 11.20
N LEU A 70 1.78 -4.71 10.11
CA LEU A 70 0.98 -5.93 10.06
C LEU A 70 1.68 -7.03 9.25
N VAL A 71 1.54 -8.26 9.70
CA VAL A 71 2.01 -9.47 9.02
C VAL A 71 0.92 -10.53 9.04
N GLY A 72 0.82 -11.30 7.97
CA GLY A 72 -0.21 -12.34 7.86
C GLY A 72 -0.07 -13.18 6.60
N VAL A 73 -1.07 -14.04 6.41
CA VAL A 73 -1.20 -14.94 5.27
C VAL A 73 -2.65 -14.89 4.82
N ILE A 74 -2.83 -14.58 3.55
CA ILE A 74 -4.11 -14.72 2.86
C ILE A 74 -4.18 -16.15 2.34
N ASP A 75 -5.26 -16.85 2.68
CA ASP A 75 -5.70 -18.05 1.99
C ASP A 75 -6.59 -17.63 0.81
N ALA A 76 -6.02 -17.65 -0.38
CA ALA A 76 -6.68 -17.28 -1.62
C ALA A 76 -7.70 -18.33 -2.10
N ASP A 77 -7.77 -19.51 -1.46
CA ASP A 77 -8.77 -20.55 -1.73
C ASP A 77 -9.31 -21.16 -0.43
N ALA A 78 -9.73 -20.30 0.50
CA ALA A 78 -10.24 -20.70 1.80
C ALA A 78 -11.46 -21.64 1.70
N GLY A 79 -12.29 -21.46 0.66
CA GLY A 79 -13.41 -22.33 0.34
C GLY A 79 -13.04 -23.65 -0.36
N GLY A 80 -11.79 -23.80 -0.83
CA GLY A 80 -11.32 -24.98 -1.57
C GLY A 80 -11.98 -25.19 -2.93
N SER A 81 -12.63 -24.16 -3.48
CA SER A 81 -13.41 -24.23 -4.71
C SER A 81 -12.69 -23.65 -5.92
N LEU A 82 -11.59 -22.92 -5.72
CA LEU A 82 -10.84 -22.27 -6.79
C LEU A 82 -9.79 -23.19 -7.40
N GLY A 83 -9.39 -24.24 -6.69
CA GLY A 83 -8.49 -25.29 -7.19
C GLY A 83 -7.05 -24.80 -7.33
N LEU A 84 -6.63 -23.88 -6.45
CA LEU A 84 -5.26 -23.40 -6.39
C LEU A 84 -4.33 -24.47 -5.81
N CYS A 85 -3.10 -24.57 -6.32
CA CYS A 85 -2.07 -25.37 -5.67
C CYS A 85 -1.60 -24.70 -4.37
N LEU A 86 -0.80 -25.42 -3.56
CA LEU A 86 -0.34 -24.90 -2.27
C LEU A 86 0.48 -23.61 -2.42
N GLU A 87 1.28 -23.52 -3.48
CA GLU A 87 2.13 -22.38 -3.78
C GLU A 87 1.35 -21.14 -4.24
N GLU A 88 0.21 -21.34 -4.92
CA GLU A 88 -0.67 -20.26 -5.40
C GLU A 88 -1.68 -19.82 -4.33
N ARG A 89 -1.98 -20.70 -3.38
CA ARG A 89 -3.04 -20.50 -2.38
C ARG A 89 -2.66 -19.58 -1.25
N TYR A 90 -1.43 -19.69 -0.73
CA TYR A 90 -1.03 -18.97 0.48
C TYR A 90 -0.16 -17.76 0.14
N ILE A 91 -0.72 -16.56 0.31
CA ILE A 91 -0.06 -15.31 -0.04
C ILE A 91 0.42 -14.63 1.25
N PRO A 92 1.75 -14.56 1.48
CA PRO A 92 2.28 -13.81 2.61
C PRO A 92 2.05 -12.32 2.40
N VAL A 93 1.61 -11.64 3.46
CA VAL A 93 1.39 -10.20 3.44
C VAL A 93 2.19 -9.53 4.55
N GLU A 94 2.81 -8.40 4.21
CA GLU A 94 3.49 -7.51 5.13
C GLU A 94 3.07 -6.07 4.79
N ALA A 95 2.48 -5.37 5.75
CA ALA A 95 2.04 -3.99 5.59
C ALA A 95 2.77 -3.09 6.60
N ARG A 96 3.71 -2.29 6.10
CA ARG A 96 4.52 -1.39 6.93
C ARG A 96 3.84 -0.05 7.20
N LEU A 97 2.83 -0.07 8.06
CA LEU A 97 1.95 1.08 8.32
C LEU A 97 2.73 2.31 8.79
N ASP A 98 3.74 2.13 9.64
CA ASP A 98 4.53 3.24 10.19
C ASP A 98 5.35 3.93 9.09
N TYR A 99 5.94 3.16 8.18
CA TYR A 99 6.69 3.68 7.04
C TYR A 99 5.79 4.46 6.08
N TYR A 100 4.63 3.93 5.74
CA TYR A 100 3.66 4.60 4.85
C TYR A 100 3.06 5.87 5.48
N ALA A 101 2.83 5.85 6.80
CA ALA A 101 2.37 7.01 7.54
C ALA A 101 3.46 8.09 7.63
N LEU A 102 4.71 7.73 7.94
CA LEU A 102 5.84 8.65 8.01
C LEU A 102 6.14 9.31 6.66
N ASN A 103 6.12 8.57 5.56
CA ASN A 103 6.32 9.16 4.23
C ASN A 103 5.26 10.22 3.87
N ARG A 104 3.99 10.00 4.28
CA ARG A 104 2.90 10.98 4.06
C ARG A 104 2.94 12.15 5.04
N LEU A 105 3.40 11.92 6.26
CA LEU A 105 3.52 12.96 7.30
C LEU A 105 4.72 13.87 7.02
N VAL A 106 5.90 13.30 6.76
CA VAL A 106 7.17 14.04 6.65
C VAL A 106 7.30 14.76 5.32
N CYS A 107 6.70 14.25 4.25
CA CYS A 107 6.89 14.80 2.91
C CYS A 107 5.57 15.30 2.33
N ARG A 108 5.39 16.63 2.27
CA ARG A 108 4.30 17.28 1.52
C ARG A 108 4.78 17.60 0.12
N MET A 109 4.20 16.96 -0.88
CA MET A 109 4.49 17.28 -2.28
C MET A 109 3.49 18.33 -2.78
N SER A 110 3.98 19.46 -3.27
CA SER A 110 3.18 20.52 -3.88
C SER A 110 3.63 20.77 -5.31
N GLN A 111 2.70 20.86 -6.25
CA GLN A 111 2.97 21.25 -7.62
C GLN A 111 2.48 22.69 -7.86
N ASP A 112 3.34 23.54 -8.42
CA ASP A 112 2.95 24.85 -8.90
C ASP A 112 2.26 24.68 -10.27
N LYS A 113 1.02 25.16 -10.35
CA LYS A 113 0.17 25.00 -11.53
C LYS A 113 0.57 25.93 -12.69
N LEU A 114 1.38 26.96 -12.43
CA LEU A 114 1.76 27.95 -13.42
C LEU A 114 2.93 27.47 -14.28
N ASN A 115 3.91 26.80 -13.67
CA ASN A 115 5.13 26.34 -14.32
C ASN A 115 5.33 24.81 -14.27
N GLY A 116 4.50 24.10 -13.51
CA GLY A 116 4.59 22.64 -13.36
C GLY A 116 5.65 22.17 -12.36
N ASP A 117 6.35 23.09 -11.68
CA ASP A 117 7.40 22.76 -10.72
C ASP A 117 6.84 21.94 -9.56
N MET A 118 7.56 20.91 -9.14
CA MET A 118 7.19 20.09 -8.00
C MET A 118 8.15 20.34 -6.84
N VAL A 119 7.61 20.67 -5.67
CA VAL A 119 8.38 20.90 -4.44
C VAL A 119 7.98 19.87 -3.41
N LEU A 120 8.94 19.10 -2.93
CA LEU A 120 8.81 18.28 -1.72
C LEU A 120 9.16 19.16 -0.53
N LYS A 121 8.25 19.22 0.46
CA LYS A 121 8.41 20.03 1.67
C LYS A 121 8.43 19.17 2.92
N ASN A 122 9.19 19.60 3.92
CA ASN A 122 9.14 19.01 5.26
C ASN A 122 7.83 19.38 5.98
N LEU A 123 7.69 18.90 7.22
CA LEU A 123 6.52 19.18 8.07
C LEU A 123 6.34 20.67 8.39
N ASP A 124 7.42 21.45 8.40
CA ASP A 124 7.44 22.89 8.66
C ASP A 124 7.13 23.72 7.40
N GLY A 125 6.97 23.06 6.24
CA GLY A 125 6.66 23.70 4.97
C GLY A 125 7.89 24.21 4.22
N GLU A 126 9.09 23.92 4.69
CA GLU A 126 10.35 24.25 4.03
C GLU A 126 10.61 23.28 2.88
N GLY A 127 11.19 23.79 1.79
CA GLY A 127 11.63 22.97 0.67
C GLY A 127 12.71 21.99 1.09
N MET A 128 12.60 20.75 0.63
CA MET A 128 13.66 19.74 0.76
C MET A 128 14.21 19.34 -0.61
N LEU A 129 13.34 19.33 -1.61
CA LEU A 129 13.69 18.96 -2.97
C LEU A 129 12.77 19.71 -3.94
N MET A 130 13.35 20.38 -4.93
CA MET A 130 12.61 21.02 -6.01
C MET A 130 12.95 20.36 -7.34
N LEU A 131 11.91 19.92 -8.05
CA LEU A 131 11.98 19.50 -9.44
C LEU A 131 11.47 20.67 -10.28
N LYS A 132 12.40 21.36 -10.94
CA LYS A 132 12.06 22.43 -11.88
C LYS A 132 11.82 21.85 -13.25
N ILE A 133 10.74 22.25 -13.89
CA ILE A 133 10.53 21.98 -15.31
C ILE A 133 11.06 23.19 -16.07
N VAL A 134 12.26 23.07 -16.62
CA VAL A 134 12.86 24.10 -17.46
C VAL A 134 12.53 23.77 -18.92
N GLU A 135 11.75 24.63 -19.58
CA GLU A 135 11.47 24.46 -21.01
C GLU A 135 12.77 24.53 -21.83
N GLY A 136 13.06 23.47 -22.60
CA GLY A 136 14.16 23.45 -23.57
C GLY A 136 15.36 22.57 -23.22
N GLU A 137 15.44 21.99 -22.02
CA GLU A 137 16.47 21.01 -21.67
C GLU A 137 15.90 19.59 -21.57
N SER A 138 16.60 18.61 -22.16
CA SER A 138 16.21 17.19 -22.16
C SER A 138 16.61 16.45 -20.88
N GLN A 139 17.05 17.18 -19.85
CA GLN A 139 17.60 16.63 -18.63
C GLN A 139 16.99 17.32 -17.41
N VAL A 140 16.76 16.52 -16.36
CA VAL A 140 16.25 16.99 -15.07
C VAL A 140 17.43 17.05 -14.10
N GLU A 141 17.83 18.25 -13.71
CA GLU A 141 18.87 18.46 -12.71
C GLU A 141 18.27 18.49 -11.29
N ARG A 142 18.89 17.76 -10.35
CA ARG A 142 18.47 17.69 -8.94
C ARG A 142 19.55 18.33 -8.08
N LEU A 143 19.27 19.50 -7.53
CA LEU A 143 20.16 20.15 -6.56
C LEU A 143 19.58 19.98 -5.16
N PRO A 144 20.30 19.33 -4.22
CA PRO A 144 19.91 19.39 -2.81
C PRO A 144 20.04 20.83 -2.31
N GLU A 145 19.01 21.33 -1.60
CA GLU A 145 19.13 22.60 -0.89
C GLU A 145 20.18 22.43 0.21
N VAL A 146 21.21 23.27 0.17
CA VAL A 146 22.22 23.34 1.24
C VAL A 146 21.55 24.10 2.38
N VAL A 147 21.28 23.40 3.48
CA VAL A 147 20.79 23.95 4.75
C VAL A 147 21.86 24.81 5.40
#